data_AF-A0A3B6W2H6-F1
#
_entry.id   AF-A0A3B6W2H6-F1
#
_cell.length_a   1.000
_cell.length_b   1.000
_cell.length_c   1.000
_cell.angle_alpha   90.00
_cell.angle_beta   90.00
_cell.angle_gamma   90.00
#
_symmetry.space_group_name_H-M   'P 1'
#
loop_
_entity.id
_entity.type
_entity.pdbx_description
1 polymer ?
#
loop_
_entity_poly.entity_id
_entity_poly.type
_entity_poly.pdbx_seq_one_letter_code
_entity_poly.pdbx_strand_id
1 'polypeptide(L)'
;MIKKFLLISAFIIFAVSCSGNNSNQTASNSIITNASEISNFLKKYDGRYYHQHEFTNGSYTHVAFRIENGNMYIGEDKTPASELYLSGNSLELNVNGNTQLSNTYNQIYSIIEVNLFDDHLKFSGKNIFDKEDFNIPDEDYIVIKQFKELGNYAGNYYIPTYDSNGQIKVKNYTILIDKEGNIYGYKGMTNVGMTFTLNGNMLQSEHNDKNNEKVIMSYELEKDRIIYQINFIYGKEYSYELMKSDIFTPYLGTYSSGDIIVKVEENNASINTSKGDYHSSIINGNDLTISEIFFENNENPIEIKEHKIIFSDDKTKASYIKPDGTTIELIKQ
;
A
#
# COMPACT_ATOMS: atom_id res chain seq x y z
N MET A 1 -72.14 12.84 -15.64
CA MET A 1 -71.33 11.83 -16.38
C MET A 1 -70.42 11.16 -15.35
N ILE A 2 -70.68 9.95 -14.84
CA ILE A 2 -70.38 8.61 -15.44
C ILE A 2 -68.88 8.56 -15.81
N LYS A 3 -67.99 7.70 -15.30
CA LYS A 3 -68.03 6.45 -14.52
C LYS A 3 -66.61 6.18 -13.95
N LYS A 4 -66.50 5.40 -12.87
CA LYS A 4 -65.29 4.63 -12.50
C LYS A 4 -65.06 3.54 -13.57
N PHE A 5 -63.81 3.14 -13.84
CA PHE A 5 -63.37 1.72 -13.84
C PHE A 5 -61.93 1.45 -14.37
N LEU A 6 -61.24 0.56 -13.62
CA LEU A 6 -60.36 -0.58 -13.98
C LEU A 6 -58.95 -0.44 -14.61
N LEU A 7 -58.02 -1.03 -13.83
CA LEU A 7 -56.84 -1.82 -14.16
C LEU A 7 -57.05 -2.82 -15.32
N ILE A 8 -56.01 -3.14 -16.10
CA ILE A 8 -55.61 -4.51 -16.48
C ILE A 8 -54.15 -4.48 -16.99
N SER A 9 -53.38 -5.42 -16.47
CA SER A 9 -52.05 -5.90 -16.83
C SER A 9 -51.98 -6.52 -18.23
N ALA A 10 -50.86 -6.33 -18.94
CA ALA A 10 -50.40 -7.29 -19.95
C ALA A 10 -48.87 -7.35 -19.99
N PHE A 11 -48.35 -8.54 -19.63
CA PHE A 11 -47.01 -9.01 -19.93
C PHE A 11 -46.76 -8.97 -21.44
N ILE A 12 -45.61 -8.47 -21.86
CA ILE A 12 -44.96 -8.89 -23.12
C ILE A 12 -43.52 -9.29 -22.77
N ILE A 13 -43.30 -10.60 -22.79
CA ILE A 13 -41.99 -11.22 -22.95
C ILE A 13 -41.67 -11.16 -24.44
N PHE A 14 -40.50 -10.61 -24.81
CA PHE A 14 -39.80 -11.10 -25.99
C PHE A 14 -38.31 -11.21 -25.70
N ALA A 15 -37.79 -12.38 -26.07
CA ALA A 15 -36.47 -12.88 -25.81
C ALA A 15 -35.39 -12.22 -26.67
N VAL A 16 -34.21 -12.17 -26.06
CA VAL A 16 -32.84 -12.25 -26.59
C VAL A 16 -32.69 -12.35 -28.12
N SER A 17 -31.89 -11.42 -28.66
CA SER A 17 -30.99 -11.74 -29.77
C SER A 17 -29.59 -11.19 -29.44
N CYS A 18 -28.63 -12.11 -29.31
CA CYS A 18 -27.21 -11.79 -29.36
C CYS A 18 -26.86 -11.37 -30.79
N SER A 19 -26.22 -10.21 -30.96
CA SER A 19 -25.30 -9.93 -32.06
C SER A 19 -24.49 -8.69 -31.71
N GLY A 20 -23.17 -8.82 -31.82
CA GLY A 20 -22.19 -8.01 -31.11
C GLY A 20 -22.09 -6.53 -31.49
N ASN A 21 -21.75 -5.74 -30.48
CA ASN A 21 -20.65 -4.78 -30.52
C ASN A 21 -20.52 -4.22 -29.10
N ASN A 22 -19.83 -4.95 -28.22
CA ASN A 22 -19.28 -4.36 -27.01
C ASN A 22 -18.14 -3.45 -27.46
N SER A 23 -18.49 -2.20 -27.73
CA SER A 23 -17.55 -1.11 -27.65
C SER A 23 -17.05 -1.07 -26.20
N ASN A 24 -15.87 -1.64 -25.98
CA ASN A 24 -15.02 -1.29 -24.84
C ASN A 24 -14.63 0.18 -25.01
N GLN A 25 -15.56 1.09 -24.70
CA GLN A 25 -15.20 2.38 -24.18
C GLN A 25 -14.83 2.15 -22.72
N THR A 26 -13.54 2.05 -22.47
CA THR A 26 -12.95 2.38 -21.17
C THR A 26 -13.56 3.72 -20.73
N ALA A 27 -14.55 3.67 -19.84
CA ALA A 27 -14.88 4.83 -19.05
C ALA A 27 -13.58 5.23 -18.36
N SER A 28 -12.99 6.37 -18.73
CA SER A 28 -11.91 6.93 -17.95
C SER A 28 -12.47 7.12 -16.56
N ASN A 29 -12.04 6.30 -15.59
CA ASN A 29 -12.38 6.52 -14.20
C ASN A 29 -11.95 7.96 -13.88
N SER A 30 -12.93 8.83 -13.65
CA SER A 30 -12.66 10.23 -13.37
C SER A 30 -11.89 10.31 -12.06
N ILE A 31 -10.74 10.99 -12.07
CA ILE A 31 -9.95 11.21 -10.86
C ILE A 31 -10.72 12.17 -9.95
N ILE A 32 -11.04 11.71 -8.74
CA ILE A 32 -11.72 12.48 -7.69
C ILE A 32 -10.66 13.00 -6.72
N THR A 33 -10.65 14.31 -6.49
CA THR A 33 -9.76 15.01 -5.54
C THR A 33 -10.53 15.73 -4.42
N ASN A 34 -11.86 15.68 -4.45
CA ASN A 34 -12.70 16.30 -3.43
C ASN A 34 -12.61 15.50 -2.12
N ALA A 35 -12.12 16.14 -1.06
CA ALA A 35 -11.93 15.49 0.24
C ALA A 35 -13.22 14.90 0.83
N SER A 36 -14.37 15.52 0.63
CA SER A 36 -15.65 15.00 1.14
C SER A 36 -16.10 13.75 0.39
N GLU A 37 -15.88 13.68 -0.92
CA GLU A 37 -16.22 12.52 -1.73
C GLU A 37 -15.31 11.34 -1.38
N ILE A 38 -14.01 11.59 -1.28
CA ILE A 38 -13.01 10.59 -0.84
C ILE A 38 -13.36 10.09 0.57
N SER A 39 -13.68 11.00 1.50
CA SER A 39 -14.05 10.62 2.87
C SER A 39 -15.30 9.73 2.90
N ASN A 40 -16.33 10.05 2.12
CA ASN A 40 -17.53 9.22 2.04
C ASN A 40 -17.27 7.86 1.40
N PHE A 41 -16.34 7.77 0.45
CA PHE A 41 -15.88 6.51 -0.10
C PHE A 41 -15.14 5.67 0.95
N LEU A 42 -14.20 6.27 1.68
CA LEU A 42 -13.39 5.59 2.70
C LEU A 42 -14.19 5.01 3.87
N LYS A 43 -15.30 5.63 4.28
CA LYS A 43 -16.17 5.12 5.37
C LYS A 43 -16.67 3.69 5.15
N LYS A 44 -16.70 3.19 3.91
CA LYS A 44 -17.10 1.81 3.60
C LYS A 44 -16.00 0.79 3.95
N TYR A 45 -14.78 1.27 4.10
CA TYR A 45 -13.57 0.47 4.29
C TYR A 45 -12.96 0.69 5.67
N ASP A 46 -13.74 1.13 6.66
CA ASP A 46 -13.26 1.26 8.03
C ASP A 46 -12.65 -0.08 8.51
N GLY A 47 -11.44 0.01 9.06
CA GLY A 47 -10.63 -1.16 9.42
C GLY A 47 -9.14 -0.81 9.61
N ARG A 48 -8.42 -1.73 10.24
CA ARG A 48 -6.96 -1.71 10.38
C ARG A 48 -6.38 -2.79 9.47
N TYR A 49 -5.49 -2.41 8.57
CA TYR A 49 -4.96 -3.26 7.52
C TYR A 49 -3.50 -3.58 7.74
N TYR A 50 -3.20 -4.87 7.89
CA TYR A 50 -1.91 -5.35 8.37
C TYR A 50 -1.35 -6.47 7.51
N HIS A 51 -0.03 -6.64 7.58
CA HIS A 51 0.63 -7.87 7.14
C HIS A 51 1.08 -8.66 8.34
N GLN A 52 1.16 -9.97 8.18
CA GLN A 52 1.73 -10.89 9.15
C GLN A 52 3.08 -11.36 8.64
N HIS A 53 4.11 -11.15 9.44
CA HIS A 53 5.45 -11.66 9.24
C HIS A 53 5.63 -12.94 10.02
N GLU A 54 5.93 -14.02 9.32
CA GLU A 54 6.26 -15.31 9.92
C GLU A 54 7.78 -15.39 10.18
N PHE A 55 8.14 -15.67 11.43
CA PHE A 55 9.50 -15.92 11.87
C PHE A 55 9.61 -17.36 12.39
N THR A 56 10.84 -17.88 12.50
CA THR A 56 11.06 -19.25 13.00
C THR A 56 10.57 -19.44 14.45
N ASN A 57 10.46 -18.36 15.22
CA ASN A 57 10.10 -18.33 16.64
C ASN A 57 8.72 -17.67 16.92
N GLY A 58 7.91 -17.42 15.90
CA GLY A 58 6.57 -16.84 16.05
C GLY A 58 6.16 -15.99 14.88
N SER A 59 5.07 -15.23 15.02
CA SER A 59 4.60 -14.31 13.99
C SER A 59 4.36 -12.93 14.56
N TYR A 60 4.58 -11.90 13.75
CA TYR A 60 4.38 -10.52 14.14
C TYR A 60 3.54 -9.81 13.09
N THR A 61 2.54 -9.06 13.55
CA THR A 61 1.67 -8.29 12.67
C THR A 61 2.10 -6.84 12.63
N HIS A 62 2.05 -6.20 11.47
CA HIS A 62 2.33 -4.77 11.34
C HIS A 62 1.20 -4.12 10.59
N VAL A 63 0.51 -3.20 11.27
CA VAL A 63 -0.51 -2.37 10.65
C VAL A 63 0.18 -1.43 9.67
N ALA A 64 -0.15 -1.55 8.39
CA ALA A 64 0.39 -0.71 7.33
C ALA A 64 -0.53 0.48 7.03
N PHE A 65 -1.85 0.30 7.16
CA PHE A 65 -2.84 1.36 7.02
C PHE A 65 -3.96 1.21 8.03
N ARG A 66 -4.56 2.33 8.41
CA ARG A 66 -5.84 2.36 9.14
C ARG A 66 -6.79 3.26 8.38
N ILE A 67 -8.04 2.83 8.22
CA ILE A 67 -9.12 3.64 7.71
C ILE A 67 -10.17 3.74 8.82
N GLU A 68 -10.52 4.97 9.20
CA GLU A 68 -11.46 5.20 10.28
C GLU A 68 -12.19 6.53 10.09
N ASN A 69 -13.52 6.48 10.14
CA ASN A 69 -14.39 7.65 10.02
C ASN A 69 -14.16 8.44 8.71
N GLY A 70 -13.84 7.72 7.63
CA GLY A 70 -13.59 8.34 6.33
C GLY A 70 -12.25 9.06 6.21
N ASN A 71 -11.27 8.72 7.05
CA ASN A 71 -9.89 9.17 6.92
C ASN A 71 -8.99 7.95 6.78
N MET A 72 -7.91 8.10 6.01
CA MET A 72 -6.87 7.09 5.89
C MET A 72 -5.62 7.55 6.66
N TYR A 73 -5.00 6.62 7.38
CA TYR A 73 -3.79 6.82 8.16
C TYR A 73 -2.76 5.80 7.70
N ILE A 74 -1.49 6.17 7.76
CA ILE A 74 -0.40 5.24 7.51
C ILE A 74 0.04 4.66 8.85
N GLY A 75 0.12 3.33 8.91
CA GLY A 75 0.42 2.58 10.12
C GLY A 75 -0.49 2.96 11.30
N GLU A 76 0.14 3.24 12.44
CA GLU A 76 -0.53 3.66 13.66
C GLU A 76 -0.50 5.19 13.87
N ASP A 77 -0.28 5.97 12.82
CA ASP A 77 -0.20 7.43 12.94
C ASP A 77 -1.51 8.07 13.40
N LYS A 78 -1.38 9.19 14.12
CA LYS A 78 -2.51 10.01 14.59
C LYS A 78 -2.98 11.04 13.57
N THR A 79 -2.13 11.38 12.59
CA THR A 79 -2.46 12.36 11.55
C THR A 79 -2.89 11.60 10.29
N PRO A 80 -4.04 11.95 9.69
CA PRO A 80 -4.46 11.30 8.45
C PRO A 80 -3.54 11.69 7.30
N ALA A 81 -3.41 10.77 6.34
CA ALA A 81 -2.76 11.04 5.07
C ALA A 81 -3.49 12.17 4.32
N SER A 82 -2.72 13.07 3.72
CA SER A 82 -3.19 14.14 2.86
C SER A 82 -2.92 13.83 1.39
N GLU A 83 -3.38 14.70 0.48
CA GLU A 83 -3.11 14.59 -0.96
C GLU A 83 -3.55 13.24 -1.55
N LEU A 84 -4.83 12.95 -1.38
CA LEU A 84 -5.47 11.73 -1.85
C LEU A 84 -6.12 11.93 -3.22
N TYR A 85 -5.92 10.97 -4.11
CA TYR A 85 -6.52 10.94 -5.43
C TYR A 85 -7.25 9.62 -5.62
N LEU A 86 -8.55 9.66 -5.89
CA LEU A 86 -9.37 8.46 -6.02
C LEU A 86 -9.73 8.21 -7.49
N SER A 87 -9.47 7.01 -7.99
CA SER A 87 -9.87 6.55 -9.32
C SER A 87 -10.50 5.16 -9.24
N GLY A 88 -11.83 5.10 -9.36
CA GLY A 88 -12.57 3.86 -9.12
C GLY A 88 -12.44 3.40 -7.66
N ASN A 89 -11.78 2.26 -7.42
CA ASN A 89 -11.47 1.74 -6.09
C ASN A 89 -9.97 1.88 -5.71
N SER A 90 -9.18 2.57 -6.54
CA SER A 90 -7.76 2.82 -6.31
C SER A 90 -7.57 4.21 -5.72
N LEU A 91 -6.91 4.29 -4.58
CA LEU A 91 -6.53 5.52 -3.90
C LEU A 91 -5.02 5.72 -4.04
N GLU A 92 -4.60 6.81 -4.65
CA GLU A 92 -3.20 7.21 -4.67
C GLU A 92 -2.92 8.17 -3.51
N LEU A 93 -1.81 7.91 -2.82
CA LEU A 93 -1.30 8.70 -1.71
C LEU A 93 0.08 9.22 -2.12
N ASN A 94 0.23 10.54 -2.22
CA ASN A 94 1.55 11.14 -2.33
C ASN A 94 2.24 11.09 -0.96
N VAL A 95 3.33 10.32 -0.86
CA VAL A 95 4.10 10.14 0.37
C VAL A 95 5.48 10.77 0.30
N ASN A 96 5.80 11.45 -0.80
CA ASN A 96 7.10 12.07 -0.99
C ASN A 96 7.35 13.14 0.10
N GLY A 97 8.46 13.02 0.82
CA GLY A 97 8.80 13.94 1.91
C GLY A 97 7.95 13.79 3.16
N ASN A 98 7.04 12.79 3.22
CA ASN A 98 6.36 12.46 4.45
C ASN A 98 7.44 12.00 5.47
N THR A 99 7.48 12.54 6.68
CA THR A 99 8.46 12.10 7.69
C THR A 99 7.95 10.93 8.52
N GLN A 100 6.68 10.54 8.35
CA GLN A 100 5.98 9.60 9.22
C GLN A 100 6.22 8.12 8.85
N LEU A 101 6.50 7.77 7.58
CA LEU A 101 6.88 6.40 7.22
C LEU A 101 8.38 6.09 7.39
N SER A 102 9.07 6.76 8.34
CA SER A 102 10.54 6.77 8.45
C SER A 102 11.21 5.39 8.57
N ASN A 103 10.46 4.31 8.79
CA ASN A 103 11.01 2.99 9.05
C ASN A 103 10.54 1.85 8.11
N THR A 104 9.63 2.07 7.14
CA THR A 104 9.10 0.91 6.36
C THR A 104 8.92 1.14 4.86
N TYR A 105 8.47 2.33 4.41
CA TYR A 105 8.17 2.53 2.99
C TYR A 105 8.66 3.86 2.39
N ASN A 106 8.89 4.91 3.21
CA ASN A 106 9.32 6.23 2.71
C ASN A 106 10.66 6.24 1.98
N GLN A 107 11.55 5.32 2.34
CA GLN A 107 12.87 5.27 1.70
C GLN A 107 12.81 4.67 0.29
N ILE A 108 11.67 4.05 -0.08
CA ILE A 108 11.56 3.24 -1.28
C ILE A 108 10.50 3.76 -2.24
N TYR A 109 9.47 4.51 -1.79
CA TYR A 109 8.38 4.96 -2.65
C TYR A 109 8.02 6.44 -2.43
N SER A 110 7.70 7.13 -3.51
CA SER A 110 7.20 8.51 -3.51
C SER A 110 5.67 8.59 -3.55
N ILE A 111 5.03 7.56 -4.11
CA ILE A 111 3.57 7.43 -4.22
C ILE A 111 3.20 6.01 -3.80
N ILE A 112 2.12 5.85 -3.04
CA ILE A 112 1.53 4.56 -2.74
C ILE A 112 0.17 4.49 -3.43
N GLU A 113 -0.05 3.45 -4.22
CA GLU A 113 -1.36 3.14 -4.79
C GLU A 113 -2.03 2.04 -3.97
N VAL A 114 -3.22 2.32 -3.42
CA VAL A 114 -3.98 1.42 -2.55
C VAL A 114 -5.31 1.06 -3.21
N ASN A 115 -5.44 -0.21 -3.58
CA ASN A 115 -6.66 -0.79 -4.12
C ASN A 115 -7.50 -1.38 -2.97
N LEU A 116 -8.73 -0.86 -2.85
CA LEU A 116 -9.66 -1.18 -1.76
C LEU A 116 -10.65 -2.28 -2.14
N PHE A 117 -10.68 -3.34 -1.33
CA PHE A 117 -11.65 -4.44 -1.40
C PHE A 117 -12.42 -4.52 -0.07
N ASP A 118 -13.54 -5.24 -0.06
CA ASP A 118 -14.43 -5.29 1.12
C ASP A 118 -13.74 -5.91 2.35
N ASP A 119 -12.89 -6.93 2.13
CA ASP A 119 -12.25 -7.77 3.14
C ASP A 119 -10.72 -7.59 3.26
N HIS A 120 -10.08 -6.92 2.30
CA HIS A 120 -8.62 -6.73 2.27
C HIS A 120 -8.22 -5.46 1.50
N LEU A 121 -6.94 -5.10 1.55
CA LEU A 121 -6.34 -4.11 0.65
C LEU A 121 -5.21 -4.73 -0.15
N LYS A 122 -4.97 -4.20 -1.34
CA LYS A 122 -3.71 -4.38 -2.04
C LYS A 122 -3.03 -3.04 -2.20
N PHE A 123 -1.73 -2.98 -2.03
CA PHE A 123 -0.99 -1.76 -2.34
C PHE A 123 0.28 -2.04 -3.14
N SER A 124 0.67 -1.06 -3.93
CA SER A 124 1.96 -1.05 -4.63
C SER A 124 2.58 0.34 -4.51
N GLY A 125 3.90 0.38 -4.63
CA GLY A 125 4.65 1.61 -4.54
C GLY A 125 5.13 2.09 -5.90
N LYS A 126 5.14 3.42 -6.09
CA LYS A 126 5.73 4.09 -7.24
C LYS A 126 6.82 5.04 -6.78
N ASN A 127 7.86 5.19 -7.59
CA ASN A 127 8.93 6.16 -7.36
C ASN A 127 8.82 7.31 -8.33
N ILE A 128 9.14 8.51 -7.87
CA ILE A 128 9.37 9.65 -8.75
C ILE A 128 10.87 9.76 -8.95
N PHE A 129 11.32 9.68 -10.20
CA PHE A 129 12.71 9.93 -10.54
C PHE A 129 12.97 11.42 -10.67
N ASP A 130 14.08 11.85 -10.08
CA ASP A 130 14.65 13.16 -10.36
C ASP A 130 15.20 13.19 -11.79
N LYS A 131 15.21 14.37 -12.38
CA LYS A 131 15.68 14.61 -13.75
C LYS A 131 16.82 15.63 -13.75
N GLU A 132 17.83 15.36 -14.55
CA GLU A 132 18.83 16.35 -14.95
C GLU A 132 19.01 16.36 -16.48
N ASP A 133 19.73 17.36 -16.97
CA ASP A 133 20.07 17.44 -18.39
C ASP A 133 20.81 16.18 -18.85
N PHE A 134 20.50 15.74 -20.06
CA PHE A 134 21.09 14.53 -20.61
C PHE A 134 22.61 14.65 -20.72
N ASN A 135 23.31 13.67 -20.15
CA ASN A 135 24.72 13.42 -20.34
C ASN A 135 25.00 11.93 -20.15
N ILE A 136 25.97 11.37 -20.86
CA ILE A 136 26.37 9.98 -20.66
C ILE A 136 27.28 9.92 -19.40
N PRO A 137 26.88 9.24 -18.31
CA PRO A 137 27.65 9.25 -17.06
C PRO A 137 29.01 8.57 -17.19
N ASP A 138 29.07 7.49 -17.96
CA ASP A 138 30.29 6.72 -18.26
C ASP A 138 30.14 5.91 -19.57
N GLU A 139 31.23 5.31 -20.03
CA GLU A 139 31.31 4.58 -21.30
C GLU A 139 30.50 3.27 -21.33
N ASP A 140 30.01 2.79 -20.19
CA ASP A 140 29.25 1.54 -20.10
C ASP A 140 27.76 1.73 -20.40
N TYR A 141 27.29 2.97 -20.56
CA TYR A 141 25.95 3.27 -21.05
C TYR A 141 25.88 3.23 -22.57
N ILE A 142 25.09 2.29 -23.09
CA ILE A 142 24.91 2.07 -24.53
C ILE A 142 23.46 2.31 -24.94
N VAL A 143 23.25 2.64 -26.21
CA VAL A 143 21.90 2.74 -26.78
C VAL A 143 21.26 1.36 -26.82
N ILE A 144 20.13 1.21 -26.13
CA ILE A 144 19.36 -0.05 -26.09
C ILE A 144 18.23 -0.03 -27.11
N LYS A 145 17.55 1.12 -27.24
CA LYS A 145 16.38 1.27 -28.11
C LYS A 145 16.19 2.74 -28.48
N GLN A 146 15.55 3.00 -29.61
CA GLN A 146 15.14 4.35 -30.00
C GLN A 146 13.63 4.42 -30.18
N PHE A 147 13.02 5.46 -29.62
CA PHE A 147 11.67 5.91 -29.91
C PHE A 147 11.71 7.43 -30.08
N LYS A 148 11.47 7.93 -31.30
CA LYS A 148 11.65 9.37 -31.61
C LYS A 148 10.80 10.27 -30.71
N GLU A 149 9.63 9.79 -30.32
CA GLU A 149 8.67 10.46 -29.44
C GLU A 149 9.25 10.77 -28.06
N LEU A 150 10.27 10.03 -27.63
CA LEU A 150 10.92 10.21 -26.33
C LEU A 150 11.82 11.43 -26.25
N GLY A 151 12.20 12.04 -27.38
CA GLY A 151 13.02 13.27 -27.37
C GLY A 151 12.40 14.42 -26.56
N ASN A 152 11.07 14.42 -26.39
CA ASN A 152 10.35 15.38 -25.54
C ASN A 152 10.63 15.21 -24.03
N TYR A 153 11.09 14.01 -23.64
CA TYR A 153 11.42 13.60 -22.29
C TYR A 153 12.94 13.42 -22.14
N ALA A 154 13.75 14.10 -22.97
CA ALA A 154 15.20 14.00 -22.88
C ALA A 154 15.71 14.43 -21.50
N GLY A 155 16.62 13.65 -20.94
CA GLY A 155 17.19 13.83 -19.61
C GLY A 155 17.77 12.53 -19.04
N ASN A 156 18.52 12.67 -17.94
CA ASN A 156 18.96 11.55 -17.13
C ASN A 156 18.06 11.42 -15.91
N TYR A 157 17.50 10.25 -15.70
CA TYR A 157 16.55 10.00 -14.62
C TYR A 157 17.15 9.09 -13.55
N TYR A 158 17.09 9.53 -12.30
CA TYR A 158 17.75 8.87 -11.18
C TYR A 158 16.95 8.88 -9.88
N ILE A 159 17.26 7.92 -9.00
CA ILE A 159 16.86 7.96 -7.60
C ILE A 159 18.09 8.31 -6.74
N PRO A 160 18.05 9.39 -5.95
CA PRO A 160 19.12 9.72 -5.03
C PRO A 160 19.13 8.77 -3.83
N THR A 161 20.32 8.36 -3.41
CA THR A 161 20.54 7.84 -2.06
C THR A 161 21.14 8.96 -1.22
N TYR A 162 20.66 9.11 0.01
CA TYR A 162 21.11 10.17 0.90
C TYR A 162 22.07 9.62 1.96
N ASP A 163 23.00 10.45 2.42
CA ASP A 163 23.82 10.18 3.59
C ASP A 163 23.04 10.44 4.89
N SER A 164 23.69 10.21 6.04
CA SER A 164 23.08 10.42 7.36
C SER A 164 22.70 11.88 7.65
N ASN A 165 23.19 12.84 6.87
CA ASN A 165 22.89 14.27 6.99
C ASN A 165 21.84 14.73 5.97
N GLY A 166 21.26 13.80 5.19
CA GLY A 166 20.27 14.11 4.17
C GLY A 166 20.86 14.70 2.89
N GLN A 167 22.17 14.57 2.64
CA GLN A 167 22.81 15.01 1.39
C GLN A 167 22.86 13.87 0.37
N ILE A 168 22.74 14.18 -0.93
CA ILE A 168 22.83 13.16 -1.98
C ILE A 168 24.23 12.54 -1.96
N LYS A 169 24.29 11.24 -1.68
CA LYS A 169 25.50 10.42 -1.68
C LYS A 169 25.77 9.78 -3.04
N VAL A 170 24.74 9.16 -3.64
CA VAL A 170 24.83 8.50 -4.97
C VAL A 170 23.57 8.75 -5.77
N LYS A 171 23.72 9.03 -7.06
CA LYS A 171 22.63 9.06 -8.05
C LYS A 171 22.56 7.73 -8.77
N ASN A 172 21.47 6.99 -8.61
CA ASN A 172 21.26 5.72 -9.30
C ASN A 172 20.50 5.97 -10.61
N TYR A 173 21.23 6.18 -11.70
CA TYR A 173 20.66 6.41 -13.02
C TYR A 173 20.02 5.12 -13.56
N THR A 174 18.73 5.20 -13.86
CA THR A 174 17.92 4.04 -14.28
C THR A 174 17.56 4.11 -15.76
N ILE A 175 17.20 5.30 -16.25
CA ILE A 175 16.87 5.56 -17.66
C ILE A 175 17.49 6.87 -18.08
N LEU A 176 18.15 6.88 -19.24
CA LEU A 176 18.67 8.09 -19.86
C LEU A 176 18.11 8.20 -21.27
N ILE A 177 17.64 9.38 -21.62
CA ILE A 177 16.98 9.64 -22.90
C ILE A 177 17.63 10.86 -23.54
N ASP A 178 18.16 10.73 -24.76
CA ASP A 178 18.66 11.88 -25.51
C ASP A 178 17.55 12.59 -26.31
N LYS A 179 17.92 13.69 -26.98
CA LYS A 179 16.97 14.51 -27.76
C LYS A 179 16.46 13.80 -29.01
N GLU A 180 17.20 12.82 -29.49
CA GLU A 180 16.88 11.97 -30.61
C GLU A 180 15.96 10.79 -30.20
N GLY A 181 15.67 10.65 -28.90
CA GLY A 181 14.81 9.62 -28.33
C GLY A 181 15.50 8.26 -28.17
N ASN A 182 16.83 8.23 -28.14
CA ASN A 182 17.59 7.05 -27.78
C ASN A 182 17.53 6.83 -26.26
N ILE A 183 17.15 5.61 -25.88
CA ILE A 183 17.22 5.12 -24.50
C ILE A 183 18.59 4.51 -24.30
N TYR A 184 19.34 5.05 -23.35
CA TYR A 184 20.59 4.45 -22.89
C TYR A 184 20.34 3.69 -21.60
N GLY A 185 20.99 2.53 -21.49
CA GLY A 185 21.09 1.79 -20.26
C GLY A 185 22.45 1.12 -20.15
N TYR A 186 22.75 0.64 -18.96
CA TYR A 186 24.03 0.00 -18.69
C TYR A 186 24.20 -1.25 -19.54
N LYS A 187 25.39 -1.50 -20.10
CA LYS A 187 25.68 -2.65 -20.98
C LYS A 187 25.23 -4.01 -20.43
N GLY A 188 25.17 -4.17 -19.11
CA GLY A 188 24.64 -5.38 -18.47
C GLY A 188 23.16 -5.67 -18.78
N MET A 189 22.36 -4.65 -19.11
CA MET A 189 20.93 -4.77 -19.40
C MET A 189 20.66 -5.53 -20.71
N THR A 190 21.57 -5.44 -21.70
CA THR A 190 21.43 -6.24 -22.92
C THR A 190 21.69 -7.73 -22.67
N ASN A 191 22.49 -8.07 -21.67
CA ASN A 191 22.79 -9.47 -21.33
C ASN A 191 21.58 -10.20 -20.73
N VAL A 192 20.65 -9.48 -20.12
CA VAL A 192 19.39 -10.03 -19.60
C VAL A 192 18.26 -9.99 -20.63
N GLY A 193 18.56 -9.63 -21.88
CA GLY A 193 17.58 -9.60 -22.97
C GLY A 193 16.48 -8.55 -22.77
N MET A 194 16.80 -7.42 -22.12
CA MET A 194 15.81 -6.39 -21.85
C MET A 194 15.24 -5.78 -23.14
N THR A 195 13.92 -5.69 -23.21
CA THR A 195 13.18 -5.07 -24.30
C THR A 195 12.36 -3.89 -23.80
N PHE A 196 12.04 -2.97 -24.70
CA PHE A 196 11.24 -1.79 -24.40
C PHE A 196 10.08 -1.64 -25.38
N THR A 197 8.94 -1.19 -24.87
CA THR A 197 7.76 -0.79 -25.64
C THR A 197 7.28 0.58 -25.17
N LEU A 198 6.70 1.37 -26.07
CA LEU A 198 6.17 2.70 -25.79
C LEU A 198 4.72 2.78 -26.26
N ASN A 199 3.83 3.22 -25.38
CA ASN A 199 2.43 3.50 -25.70
C ASN A 199 2.01 4.83 -25.07
N GLY A 200 1.82 5.87 -25.90
CA GLY A 200 1.56 7.21 -25.40
C GLY A 200 2.73 7.73 -24.56
N ASN A 201 2.47 8.11 -23.32
CA ASN A 201 3.46 8.52 -22.33
C ASN A 201 3.94 7.37 -21.42
N MET A 202 3.57 6.11 -21.70
CA MET A 202 3.98 4.96 -20.90
C MET A 202 5.08 4.17 -21.60
N LEU A 203 6.30 4.23 -21.05
CA LEU A 203 7.41 3.36 -21.45
C LEU A 203 7.41 2.12 -20.56
N GLN A 204 7.50 0.94 -21.16
CA GLN A 204 7.57 -0.32 -20.43
C GLN A 204 8.85 -1.06 -20.78
N SER A 205 9.56 -1.56 -19.77
CA SER A 205 10.70 -2.46 -19.96
C SER A 205 10.34 -3.87 -19.50
N GLU A 206 10.84 -4.86 -20.22
CA GLU A 206 10.57 -6.27 -19.98
C GLU A 206 11.86 -7.10 -20.11
N HIS A 207 12.14 -7.97 -19.14
CA HIS A 207 13.22 -8.95 -19.21
C HIS A 207 12.87 -10.21 -18.42
N ASN A 208 13.64 -11.28 -18.60
CA ASN A 208 13.56 -12.48 -17.76
C ASN A 208 14.71 -12.48 -16.75
N ASP A 209 14.42 -12.91 -15.53
CA ASP A 209 15.42 -13.08 -14.48
C ASP A 209 16.28 -14.35 -14.71
N LYS A 210 17.20 -14.65 -13.78
CA LYS A 210 18.05 -15.86 -13.82
C LYS A 210 17.26 -17.19 -13.79
N ASN A 211 16.02 -17.17 -13.28
CA ASN A 211 15.13 -18.31 -13.23
C ASN A 211 14.19 -18.37 -14.44
N ASN A 212 14.39 -17.52 -15.45
CA ASN A 212 13.55 -17.35 -16.63
C ASN A 212 12.11 -16.88 -16.31
N GLU A 213 11.95 -16.15 -15.21
CA GLU A 213 10.69 -15.56 -14.83
C GLU A 213 10.63 -14.09 -15.26
N LYS A 214 9.44 -13.67 -15.68
CA LYS A 214 9.22 -12.38 -16.32
C LYS A 214 9.23 -11.23 -15.28
N VAL A 215 9.96 -10.17 -15.59
CA VAL A 215 9.97 -8.90 -14.87
C VAL A 215 9.50 -7.78 -15.79
N ILE A 216 8.47 -7.04 -15.37
CA ILE A 216 7.90 -5.91 -16.12
C ILE A 216 7.93 -4.66 -15.26
N MET A 217 8.50 -3.59 -15.80
CA MET A 217 8.53 -2.27 -15.18
C MET A 217 7.89 -1.24 -16.11
N SER A 218 7.08 -0.35 -15.54
CA SER A 218 6.45 0.78 -16.21
C SER A 218 7.05 2.09 -15.76
N TYR A 219 7.15 3.02 -16.71
CA TYR A 219 7.65 4.37 -16.53
C TYR A 219 6.64 5.31 -17.18
N GLU A 220 5.82 5.97 -16.37
CA GLU A 220 4.98 7.05 -16.82
C GLU A 220 5.83 8.30 -17.00
N LEU A 221 5.87 8.79 -18.23
CA LEU A 221 6.69 9.91 -18.64
C LEU A 221 5.90 11.20 -18.47
N GLU A 222 6.41 12.08 -17.62
CA GLU A 222 5.97 13.47 -17.52
C GLU A 222 7.11 14.39 -17.99
N LYS A 223 6.77 15.63 -18.35
CA LYS A 223 7.74 16.56 -18.94
C LYS A 223 9.00 16.75 -18.09
N ASP A 224 8.81 16.83 -16.77
CA ASP A 224 9.87 17.19 -15.82
C ASP A 224 10.27 16.03 -14.89
N ARG A 225 9.59 14.87 -14.96
CA ARG A 225 9.85 13.70 -14.08
C ARG A 225 9.38 12.40 -14.73
N ILE A 226 9.82 11.26 -14.19
CA ILE A 226 9.27 9.94 -14.52
C ILE A 226 8.68 9.31 -13.27
N ILE A 227 7.47 8.76 -13.37
CA ILE A 227 6.89 7.92 -12.32
C ILE A 227 7.15 6.46 -12.69
N TYR A 228 7.91 5.78 -11.85
CA TYR A 228 8.32 4.40 -12.00
C TYR A 228 7.47 3.47 -11.14
N GLN A 229 7.01 2.37 -11.74
CA GLN A 229 6.31 1.29 -11.04
C GLN A 229 6.84 -0.06 -11.53
N ILE A 230 7.04 -0.98 -10.60
CA ILE A 230 7.21 -2.39 -10.95
C ILE A 230 5.82 -3.01 -11.04
N ASN A 231 5.45 -3.55 -12.20
CA ASN A 231 4.12 -4.16 -12.37
C ASN A 231 4.17 -5.66 -12.08
N PHE A 232 5.25 -6.33 -12.51
CA PHE A 232 5.40 -7.77 -12.34
C PHE A 232 6.83 -8.12 -11.94
N ILE A 233 6.95 -8.99 -10.93
CA ILE A 233 8.19 -9.69 -10.59
C ILE A 233 7.87 -11.18 -10.55
N TYR A 234 8.73 -11.99 -11.16
CA TYR A 234 8.58 -13.44 -11.15
C TYR A 234 7.22 -13.92 -11.71
N GLY A 235 6.74 -13.24 -12.76
CA GLY A 235 5.44 -13.51 -13.37
C GLY A 235 4.21 -13.21 -12.50
N LYS A 236 4.39 -12.60 -11.32
CA LYS A 236 3.31 -12.21 -10.40
C LYS A 236 3.18 -10.69 -10.34
N GLU A 237 1.95 -10.20 -10.23
CA GLU A 237 1.69 -8.78 -10.00
C GLU A 237 2.44 -8.33 -8.74
N TYR A 238 3.21 -7.26 -8.88
CA TYR A 238 3.99 -6.72 -7.77
C TYR A 238 3.10 -5.82 -6.91
N SER A 239 2.42 -6.45 -5.97
CA SER A 239 1.63 -5.79 -4.94
C SER A 239 1.75 -6.54 -3.62
N TYR A 240 1.43 -5.83 -2.54
CA TYR A 240 1.35 -6.36 -1.20
C TYR A 240 -0.12 -6.46 -0.81
N GLU A 241 -0.56 -7.64 -0.41
CA GLU A 241 -1.90 -7.86 0.10
C GLU A 241 -1.91 -7.73 1.63
N LEU A 242 -2.88 -7.00 2.17
CA LEU A 242 -3.03 -6.72 3.59
C LEU A 242 -4.36 -7.28 4.10
N MET A 243 -4.29 -8.00 5.21
CA MET A 243 -5.46 -8.52 5.92
C MET A 243 -6.15 -7.40 6.69
N LYS A 244 -7.47 -7.49 6.83
CA LYS A 244 -8.28 -6.56 7.61
C LYS A 244 -8.47 -7.04 9.05
N SER A 245 -8.39 -6.11 10.00
CA SER A 245 -8.76 -6.24 11.40
C SER A 245 -9.70 -5.09 11.80
N ASP A 246 -10.40 -5.21 12.92
CA ASP A 246 -11.37 -4.22 13.37
C ASP A 246 -10.70 -2.95 13.90
N ILE A 247 -11.43 -1.83 13.91
CA ILE A 247 -11.01 -0.59 14.57
C ILE A 247 -11.14 -0.69 16.10
N PHE A 248 -10.31 0.05 16.84
CA PHE A 248 -10.33 0.02 18.31
C PHE A 248 -11.42 0.85 18.96
N THR A 249 -12.10 1.73 18.21
CA THR A 249 -13.13 2.64 18.74
C THR A 249 -14.15 1.98 19.69
N PRO A 250 -14.70 0.78 19.40
CA PRO A 250 -15.63 0.11 20.32
C PRO A 250 -15.01 -0.37 21.64
N TYR A 251 -13.68 -0.52 21.68
CA TYR A 251 -12.92 -1.16 22.76
C TYR A 251 -12.20 -0.15 23.65
N LEU A 252 -12.19 1.12 23.28
CA LEU A 252 -11.47 2.20 23.97
C LEU A 252 -11.70 2.18 25.48
N GLY A 253 -10.61 2.32 26.23
CA GLY A 253 -10.65 2.36 27.69
C GLY A 253 -9.42 1.74 28.34
N THR A 254 -9.44 1.76 29.67
CA THR A 254 -8.43 1.09 30.51
C THR A 254 -9.10 -0.07 31.22
N TYR A 255 -8.57 -1.28 31.07
CA TYR A 255 -9.06 -2.50 31.71
C TYR A 255 -7.98 -2.96 32.68
N SER A 256 -8.33 -3.16 33.94
CA SER A 256 -7.34 -3.48 34.96
C SER A 256 -7.79 -4.51 35.98
N SER A 257 -6.82 -5.21 36.56
CA SER A 257 -6.97 -6.11 37.70
C SER A 257 -5.65 -6.19 38.46
N GLY A 258 -5.62 -5.62 39.68
CA GLY A 258 -4.39 -5.43 40.42
C GLY A 258 -3.37 -4.63 39.61
N ASP A 259 -2.16 -5.18 39.44
CA ASP A 259 -1.06 -4.54 38.73
C ASP A 259 -1.10 -4.73 37.20
N ILE A 260 -2.09 -5.45 36.66
CA ILE A 260 -2.22 -5.68 35.22
C ILE A 260 -3.15 -4.63 34.62
N ILE A 261 -2.67 -3.92 33.61
CA ILE A 261 -3.38 -2.84 32.94
C ILE A 261 -3.27 -3.03 31.43
N VAL A 262 -4.42 -3.18 30.78
CA VAL A 262 -4.57 -3.12 29.32
C VAL A 262 -5.20 -1.77 28.97
N LYS A 263 -4.51 -1.01 28.12
CA LYS A 263 -4.98 0.30 27.66
C LYS A 263 -5.24 0.22 26.16
N VAL A 264 -6.48 0.50 25.76
CA VAL A 264 -6.90 0.55 24.36
C VAL A 264 -7.15 2.00 23.98
N GLU A 265 -6.35 2.50 23.04
CA GLU A 265 -6.46 3.82 22.41
C GLU A 265 -6.90 3.66 20.95
N GLU A 266 -7.22 4.76 20.27
CA GLU A 266 -7.77 4.74 18.90
C GLU A 266 -6.83 4.04 17.91
N ASN A 267 -5.52 4.28 18.05
CA ASN A 267 -4.52 3.84 17.12
C ASN A 267 -3.65 2.68 17.63
N ASN A 268 -3.68 2.35 18.92
CA ASN A 268 -2.87 1.28 19.51
C ASN A 268 -3.53 0.69 20.77
N ALA A 269 -3.24 -0.57 21.08
CA ALA A 269 -3.52 -1.19 22.37
C ALA A 269 -2.23 -1.71 23.01
N SER A 270 -2.08 -1.49 24.32
CA SER A 270 -0.89 -1.85 25.08
C SER A 270 -1.25 -2.58 26.37
N ILE A 271 -0.32 -3.40 26.86
CA ILE A 271 -0.39 -4.02 28.18
C ILE A 271 0.89 -3.72 28.94
N ASN A 272 0.78 -3.28 30.19
CA ASN A 272 1.92 -2.81 30.98
C ASN A 272 2.94 -3.91 31.36
N THR A 273 2.60 -5.19 31.17
CA THR A 273 3.51 -6.31 31.35
C THR A 273 4.41 -6.57 30.14
N SER A 274 4.11 -5.94 29.00
CA SER A 274 4.90 -6.04 27.77
C SER A 274 6.22 -5.28 27.94
N LYS A 275 7.33 -5.89 27.54
CA LYS A 275 8.71 -5.38 27.67
C LYS A 275 9.54 -5.50 26.38
N GLY A 276 8.95 -5.98 25.29
CA GLY A 276 9.64 -6.05 23.99
C GLY A 276 10.09 -4.69 23.46
N ASP A 277 10.98 -4.73 22.47
CA ASP A 277 11.49 -3.53 21.80
C ASP A 277 10.46 -2.94 20.82
N TYR A 278 9.59 -3.82 20.30
CA TYR A 278 8.53 -3.46 19.37
C TYR A 278 7.20 -4.09 19.79
N HIS A 279 6.10 -3.36 19.60
CA HIS A 279 4.75 -3.83 19.89
C HIS A 279 3.80 -3.58 18.71
N SER A 280 2.91 -4.54 18.46
CA SER A 280 1.77 -4.34 17.56
C SER A 280 0.51 -4.93 18.15
N SER A 281 -0.63 -4.39 17.76
CA SER A 281 -1.93 -4.81 18.24
C SER A 281 -2.93 -4.95 17.09
N ILE A 282 -3.57 -6.12 17.04
CA ILE A 282 -4.65 -6.45 16.10
C ILE A 282 -5.86 -6.96 16.86
N ILE A 283 -7.06 -6.63 16.37
CA ILE A 283 -8.32 -7.09 16.96
C ILE A 283 -9.24 -7.68 15.89
N ASN A 284 -9.79 -8.85 16.17
CA ASN A 284 -10.74 -9.51 15.29
C ASN A 284 -11.93 -9.96 16.13
N GLY A 285 -13.08 -9.33 15.94
CA GLY A 285 -14.19 -9.43 16.87
C GLY A 285 -13.75 -9.00 18.27
N ASN A 286 -14.04 -9.83 19.27
CA ASN A 286 -13.68 -9.55 20.66
C ASN A 286 -12.24 -9.94 21.03
N ASP A 287 -11.46 -10.50 20.10
CA ASP A 287 -10.14 -11.04 20.37
C ASP A 287 -9.06 -10.04 19.97
N LEU A 288 -8.40 -9.45 20.96
CA LEU A 288 -7.23 -8.59 20.80
C LEU A 288 -5.96 -9.39 21.06
N THR A 289 -5.05 -9.35 20.10
CA THR A 289 -3.69 -9.87 20.25
C THR A 289 -2.73 -8.68 20.28
N ILE A 290 -1.94 -8.59 21.34
CA ILE A 290 -0.78 -7.68 21.43
C ILE A 290 0.47 -8.54 21.29
N SER A 291 1.21 -8.36 20.19
CA SER A 291 2.47 -9.03 19.93
C SER A 291 3.62 -8.13 20.36
N GLU A 292 4.60 -8.69 21.06
CA GLU A 292 5.87 -8.03 21.37
C GLU A 292 7.05 -8.81 20.78
N ILE A 293 8.01 -8.07 20.23
CA ILE A 293 9.22 -8.64 19.63
C ILE A 293 10.43 -8.20 20.46
N PHE A 294 11.32 -9.16 20.73
CA PHE A 294 12.63 -8.92 21.30
C PHE A 294 13.69 -9.10 20.21
N PHE A 295 14.61 -8.15 20.07
CA PHE A 295 15.69 -8.23 19.10
C PHE A 295 17.04 -8.50 19.77
N GLU A 296 17.88 -9.28 19.10
CA GLU A 296 19.32 -9.31 19.34
C GLU A 296 20.00 -8.33 18.37
N ASN A 297 20.77 -7.40 18.93
CA ASN A 297 21.54 -6.39 18.19
C ASN A 297 20.71 -5.54 17.20
N ASN A 298 19.42 -5.31 17.49
CA ASN A 298 18.48 -4.51 16.68
C ASN A 298 18.22 -5.02 15.25
N GLU A 299 18.63 -6.25 14.92
CA GLU A 299 18.49 -6.79 13.56
C GLU A 299 17.76 -8.12 13.53
N ASN A 300 17.96 -8.99 14.52
CA ASN A 300 17.43 -10.35 14.51
C ASN A 300 16.40 -10.55 15.63
N PRO A 301 15.12 -10.81 15.31
CA PRO A 301 14.12 -11.10 16.34
C PRO A 301 14.42 -12.46 16.99
N ILE A 302 14.65 -12.45 18.30
CA ILE A 302 15.02 -13.63 19.08
C ILE A 302 13.85 -14.26 19.82
N GLU A 303 12.82 -13.49 20.14
CA GLU A 303 11.62 -13.99 20.79
C GLU A 303 10.41 -13.15 20.40
N ILE A 304 9.28 -13.82 20.17
CA ILE A 304 7.98 -13.18 19.98
C ILE A 304 7.05 -13.68 21.08
N LYS A 305 6.45 -12.77 21.84
CA LYS A 305 5.43 -13.09 22.83
C LYS A 305 4.09 -12.49 22.41
N GLU A 306 3.03 -13.28 22.57
CA GLU A 306 1.66 -12.82 22.35
C GLU A 306 0.94 -12.68 23.68
N HIS A 307 0.21 -11.58 23.82
CA HIS A 307 -0.73 -11.32 24.89
C HIS A 307 -2.13 -11.35 24.30
N LYS A 308 -2.98 -12.28 24.77
CA LYS A 308 -4.33 -12.47 24.24
C LYS A 308 -5.34 -11.90 25.22
N ILE A 309 -6.18 -10.99 24.73
CA ILE A 309 -7.21 -10.30 25.49
C ILE A 309 -8.55 -10.55 24.80
N ILE A 310 -9.51 -11.12 25.53
CA ILE A 310 -10.85 -11.42 25.01
C ILE A 310 -11.85 -10.49 25.69
N PHE A 311 -12.42 -9.54 24.96
CA PHE A 311 -13.41 -8.61 25.49
C PHE A 311 -14.78 -9.29 25.69
N SER A 312 -15.51 -8.87 26.71
CA SER A 312 -16.93 -9.23 26.84
C SER A 312 -17.76 -8.56 25.73
N ASP A 313 -18.97 -9.08 25.47
CA ASP A 313 -19.85 -8.54 24.43
C ASP A 313 -20.20 -7.07 24.66
N ASP A 314 -20.44 -6.69 25.91
CA ASP A 314 -20.72 -5.32 26.35
C ASP A 314 -19.47 -4.45 26.54
N LYS A 315 -18.27 -5.02 26.34
CA LYS A 315 -16.98 -4.34 26.44
C LYS A 315 -16.71 -3.73 27.82
N THR A 316 -17.39 -4.19 28.87
CA THR A 316 -17.17 -3.74 30.26
C THR A 316 -16.08 -4.55 30.97
N LYS A 317 -15.76 -5.74 30.44
CA LYS A 317 -14.75 -6.65 30.96
C LYS A 317 -13.86 -7.18 29.84
N ALA A 318 -12.70 -7.68 30.22
CA ALA A 318 -11.83 -8.43 29.32
C ALA A 318 -11.16 -9.60 30.08
N SER A 319 -10.87 -10.70 29.41
CA SER A 319 -10.07 -11.80 29.93
C SER A 319 -8.68 -11.75 29.32
N TYR A 320 -7.66 -11.54 30.13
CA TYR A 320 -6.26 -11.61 29.69
C TYR A 320 -5.71 -13.01 29.94
N ILE A 321 -5.29 -13.68 28.87
CA ILE A 321 -4.58 -14.95 28.90
C ILE A 321 -3.09 -14.64 28.84
N LYS A 322 -2.39 -14.88 29.95
CA LYS A 322 -0.94 -14.68 30.07
C LYS A 322 -0.17 -15.66 29.17
N PRO A 323 1.10 -15.36 28.84
CA PRO A 323 1.97 -16.29 28.12
C PRO A 323 2.15 -17.65 28.80
N ASP A 324 2.00 -17.74 30.12
CA ASP A 324 2.05 -19.00 30.88
C ASP A 324 0.74 -19.81 30.84
N GLY A 325 -0.30 -19.30 30.17
CA GLY A 325 -1.61 -19.92 30.03
C GLY A 325 -2.61 -19.59 31.14
N THR A 326 -2.23 -18.82 32.17
CA THR A 326 -3.16 -18.39 33.22
C THR A 326 -4.06 -17.25 32.75
N THR A 327 -5.31 -17.21 33.23
CA THR A 327 -6.31 -16.20 32.82
C THR A 327 -6.66 -15.29 33.98
N ILE A 328 -6.78 -13.99 33.69
CA ILE A 328 -7.21 -12.96 34.66
C ILE A 328 -8.35 -12.13 34.04
N GLU A 329 -9.41 -11.90 34.81
CA GLU A 329 -10.47 -10.96 34.44
C GLU A 329 -10.01 -9.52 34.75
N LEU A 330 -10.12 -8.65 33.75
CA LEU A 330 -9.87 -7.22 33.80
C LEU A 330 -11.20 -6.48 33.71
N ILE A 331 -11.34 -5.41 34.50
CA ILE A 331 -12.56 -4.59 34.55
C ILE A 331 -12.25 -3.22 33.94
N LYS A 332 -13.11 -2.75 33.05
CA LYS A 332 -13.03 -1.41 32.48
C LYS A 332 -13.22 -0.36 33.58
N GLN A 333 -12.30 0.59 33.67
CA GLN A 333 -12.28 1.66 34.68
C GLN A 333 -13.13 2.86 34.27
#